data_AF-A0A139NNE3-F1
#
_entry.id   AF-A0A139NNE3-F1
#
_cell.length_a   1.000
_cell.length_b   1.000
_cell.length_c   1.000
_cell.angle_alpha   90.00
_cell.angle_beta   90.00
_cell.angle_gamma   90.00
#
_symmetry.space_group_name_H-M   'P 1'
#
loop_
_entity.id
_entity.type
_entity.pdbx_description
1 polymer ?
#
loop_
_entity_poly.entity_id
_entity_poly.type
_entity_poly.pdbx_seq_one_letter_code
_entity_poly.pdbx_strand_id
1 'polypeptide(L)' 'MVYKGRTRDTDWLSMIDSDWPAAKKRLEAWLKPENFDEQGRQKQALSAF' A
#
# COMPACT_ATOMS: atom_id res chain seq x y z
N MET A 1 -0.05 25.05 8.80
CA MET A 1 0.39 25.83 7.62
C MET A 1 -0.84 26.22 6.81
N VAL A 2 -1.00 27.50 6.44
CA VAL A 2 -2.03 27.94 5.49
C VAL A 2 -1.39 27.98 4.11
N TYR A 3 -1.82 27.11 3.20
CA TYR A 3 -1.33 27.08 1.83
C TYR A 3 -2.50 27.37 0.88
N LYS A 4 -2.35 28.33 -0.03
CA LYS A 4 -3.41 28.78 -0.96
C LYS A 4 -4.73 29.14 -0.26
N GLY A 5 -4.66 29.84 0.88
CA GLY A 5 -5.84 30.33 1.61
C GLY A 5 -6.67 29.24 2.31
N ARG A 6 -6.15 28.02 2.45
CA ARG A 6 -6.81 26.91 3.17
C ARG A 6 -5.91 26.41 4.29
N THR A 7 -6.52 26.05 5.41
CA THR A 7 -5.83 25.33 6.51
C THR A 7 -5.49 23.93 6.03
N ARG A 8 -4.23 23.50 6.20
CA ARG A 8 -3.81 22.15 5.88
C ARG A 8 -3.54 21.36 7.14
N ASP A 9 -4.31 20.31 7.32
CA ASP A 9 -3.98 19.20 8.21
C ASP A 9 -3.02 18.25 7.47
N THR A 10 -2.03 17.73 8.18
CA THR A 10 -1.03 16.83 7.59
C THR A 10 -0.84 15.66 8.52
N ASP A 11 -1.26 14.49 8.04
CA ASP A 11 -0.98 13.22 8.69
C ASP A 11 0.35 12.69 8.17
N TRP A 12 1.23 12.34 9.10
CA TRP A 12 2.51 11.71 8.80
C TRP A 12 2.40 10.22 9.09
N LEU A 13 2.77 9.42 8.09
CA LEU A 13 2.84 7.96 8.18
C LEU A 13 4.29 7.54 7.93
N SER A 14 4.71 6.47 8.60
CA SER A 14 6.04 5.89 8.44
C SER A 14 5.96 4.37 8.49
N MET A 15 7.01 3.73 7.98
CA MET A 15 7.28 2.31 8.10
C MET A 15 8.74 2.18 8.51
N ILE A 16 9.01 1.42 9.57
CA ILE A 16 10.38 1.20 10.04
C ILE A 16 10.97 -0.08 9.45
N ASP A 17 12.27 -0.26 9.62
CA ASP A 17 13.02 -1.42 9.11
C ASP A 17 12.45 -2.76 9.62
N SER A 18 11.96 -2.81 10.85
CA SER A 18 11.33 -4.02 11.40
C SER A 18 9.96 -4.35 10.78
N ASP A 19 9.25 -3.35 10.26
CA ASP A 19 7.95 -3.56 9.60
C ASP A 19 8.12 -4.06 8.16
N TRP A 20 9.24 -3.70 7.54
CA TRP A 20 9.51 -3.96 6.13
C TRP A 20 9.47 -5.45 5.75
N PRO A 21 10.07 -6.40 6.49
CA PRO A 21 9.98 -7.82 6.14
C PRO A 21 8.55 -8.33 5.99
N ALA A 22 7.63 -7.90 6.87
CA ALA A 22 6.23 -8.27 6.80
C ALA A 22 5.52 -7.60 5.62
N ALA A 23 5.73 -6.30 5.42
CA ALA A 23 5.16 -5.55 4.29
C ALA A 23 5.64 -6.11 2.94
N LYS A 24 6.95 -6.39 2.83
CA LYS A 24 7.57 -6.99 1.64
C LYS A 24 6.92 -8.33 1.29
N LYS A 25 6.76 -9.22 2.28
CA LYS A 25 6.12 -10.53 2.05
C LYS A 25 4.69 -10.39 1.51
N ARG A 26 3.91 -9.46 2.06
CA ARG A 26 2.53 -9.19 1.61
C ARG A 26 2.50 -8.61 0.20
N LEU A 27 3.40 -7.66 -0.09
CA LEU A 27 3.56 -7.09 -1.43
C LEU A 27 3.98 -8.13 -2.47
N GLU A 28 4.96 -8.99 -2.14
CA GLU A 28 5.41 -10.08 -3.02
C GLU A 28 4.27 -11.06 -3.32
N ALA A 29 3.48 -11.43 -2.30
CA ALA A 29 2.33 -12.31 -2.49
C ALA A 29 1.21 -11.66 -3.32
N TRP A 30 0.96 -10.36 -3.13
CA TRP A 30 -0.05 -9.63 -3.88
C TRP A 30 0.34 -9.40 -5.36
N LEU A 31 1.64 -9.16 -5.63
CA LEU A 31 2.17 -8.92 -6.98
C LEU A 31 2.34 -10.18 -7.83
N LYS A 32 2.17 -11.36 -7.24
CA LYS A 32 2.25 -12.63 -7.94
C LYS A 32 1.24 -12.69 -9.10
N PRO A 33 1.64 -13.18 -10.30
CA PRO A 33 0.73 -13.31 -11.45
C PRO A 33 -0.54 -14.08 -11.12
N GLU A 34 -0.47 -15.03 -10.20
CA GLU A 34 -1.60 -15.82 -9.73
C GLU A 34 -2.71 -14.95 -9.11
N ASN A 35 -2.37 -13.80 -8.54
CA ASN A 35 -3.33 -12.85 -7.97
C ASN A 35 -4.02 -11.97 -9.04
N PHE A 36 -3.70 -12.09 -10.33
CA PHE A 36 -4.35 -11.32 -11.38
C PHE A 36 -5.21 -12.23 -12.29
N ASP A 37 -6.38 -11.73 -12.71
CA ASP A 37 -7.23 -12.38 -13.69
C ASP A 37 -6.76 -12.09 -15.13
N GLU A 38 -7.42 -12.69 -16.12
CA GLU A 38 -7.07 -12.54 -17.54
C GLU A 38 -7.24 -11.10 -18.06
N GLN A 39 -7.96 -10.25 -17.32
CA GLN A 39 -8.13 -8.83 -17.63
C GLN A 39 -7.17 -7.93 -16.84
N GLY A 40 -6.23 -8.52 -16.09
CA GLY A 40 -5.24 -7.81 -15.29
C GLY A 40 -5.79 -7.22 -13.99
N ARG A 41 -6.96 -7.67 -13.52
CA ARG A 41 -7.55 -7.22 -12.25
C ARG A 41 -7.08 -8.11 -11.11
N GLN A 42 -6.80 -7.50 -9.96
CA GLN A 42 -6.46 -8.24 -8.75
C GLN A 42 -7.64 -9.14 -8.31
N LYS A 43 -7.35 -10.38 -7.90
CA LYS A 43 -8.30 -11.34 -7.32
C LYS A 43 -8.48 -11.09 -5.83
N GLN A 44 -7.39 -10.78 -5.12
CA GLN A 44 -7.38 -10.37 -3.72
C GLN A 44 -6.69 -9.00 -3.57
N ALA A 45 -7.22 -8.16 -2.69
CA ALA A 45 -6.62 -6.87 -2.35
C ALA A 45 -5.38 -7.05 -1.46
N LEU A 46 -4.42 -6.14 -1.54
CA LEU A 46 -3.20 -6.18 -0.73
C LEU A 46 -3.49 -6.24 0.79
N SER A 47 -4.56 -5.57 1.24
CA SER A 47 -4.99 -5.59 2.64
C SER A 47 -5.46 -6.96 3.15
N ALA A 48 -5.71 -7.92 2.25
CA ALA A 48 -6.15 -9.28 2.58
C ALA A 48 -5.02 -10.32 2.63
N PHE A 49 -3.81 -9.97 2.15
CA PHE A 49 -2.58 -10.74 2.36
C PHE A 49 -1.97 -10.42 3.73
#